data_AF-A0A537QCZ6-F1
#
_entry.id   AF-A0A537QCZ6-F1
#
_cell.length_a   1.000
_cell.length_b   1.000
_cell.length_c   1.000
_cell.angle_alpha   90.00
_cell.angle_beta   90.00
_cell.angle_gamma   90.00
#
_symmetry.space_group_name_H-M   'P 1'
#
loop_
_entity.id
_entity.type
_entity.pdbx_description
1 polymer ?
#
loop_
_entity_poly.entity_id
_entity_poly.type
_entity_poly.pdbx_seq_one_letter_code
_entity_poly.pdbx_strand_id
1 'polypeptide(L)'
;MHDKPWIFRTYAGHSNAAESNALYRKNLAKGQTGLSVAFDLPTQTGYDCDHALARGEVGKVGVAISHLGDMRMLFENIPLGEMNTSMTINATAAWLLALYIAVADEQGVDRRALQGTTQNDIIKEY
;
A
#
# COMPACT_ATOMS: atom_id res chain seq x y z
N MET A 1 14.56 -31.42 -3.93
CA MET A 1 13.68 -30.32 -3.48
C MET A 1 13.59 -29.33 -4.63
N HIS A 2 12.39 -28.91 -5.03
CA HIS A 2 12.24 -27.79 -5.97
C HIS A 2 12.31 -26.48 -5.18
N ASP A 3 12.96 -25.47 -5.74
CA ASP A 3 12.99 -24.13 -5.16
C ASP A 3 11.57 -23.53 -5.10
N LYS A 4 11.37 -22.59 -4.17
CA LYS A 4 10.09 -21.86 -4.09
C LYS A 4 9.90 -21.03 -5.36
N PRO A 5 8.71 -21.04 -5.99
CA PRO A 5 8.43 -20.22 -7.15
C PRO A 5 8.41 -18.73 -6.79
N TRP A 6 8.49 -17.88 -7.81
CA TRP A 6 8.38 -16.42 -7.65
C TRP A 6 7.00 -16.00 -7.12
N ILE A 7 6.95 -14.84 -6.46
CA ILE A 7 5.71 -14.26 -5.93
C ILE A 7 4.91 -13.60 -7.06
N PHE A 8 3.61 -13.90 -7.14
CA PHE A 8 2.69 -13.19 -8.02
C PHE A 8 2.20 -11.95 -7.28
N ARG A 9 2.69 -10.78 -7.71
CA ARG A 9 2.41 -9.50 -7.06
C ARG A 9 1.91 -8.48 -8.08
N THR A 10 0.60 -8.40 -8.25
CA THR A 10 -0.01 -7.44 -9.19
C THR A 10 0.03 -6.05 -8.59
N TYR A 11 0.55 -5.09 -9.35
CA TYR A 11 0.48 -3.66 -9.03
C TYR A 11 -0.96 -3.15 -9.17
N ALA A 12 -1.53 -2.68 -8.08
CA ALA A 12 -2.92 -2.26 -8.05
C ALA A 12 -3.18 -1.16 -7.00
N GLY A 13 -4.07 -0.25 -7.35
CA GLY A 13 -4.62 0.81 -6.52
C GLY A 13 -5.61 1.59 -7.38
N HIS A 14 -6.82 1.81 -6.88
CA HIS A 14 -7.87 2.47 -7.64
C HIS A 14 -8.76 3.29 -6.71
N SER A 15 -8.96 4.57 -7.07
CA SER A 15 -9.90 5.46 -6.41
C SER A 15 -9.62 5.64 -4.90
N ASN A 16 -10.29 4.87 -4.06
CA ASN A 16 -10.27 4.99 -2.60
C ASN A 16 -9.80 3.69 -1.93
N ALA A 17 -9.55 3.76 -0.63
CA ALA A 17 -9.03 2.65 0.14
C ALA A 17 -9.96 1.42 0.16
N ALA A 18 -11.29 1.61 0.26
CA ALA A 18 -12.26 0.52 0.27
C ALA A 18 -12.31 -0.24 -1.07
N GLU A 19 -12.33 0.49 -2.20
CA GLU A 19 -12.32 -0.12 -3.54
C GLU A 19 -11.01 -0.86 -3.81
N SER A 20 -9.88 -0.26 -3.39
CA SER A 20 -8.56 -0.90 -3.49
C SER A 20 -8.47 -2.16 -2.63
N ASN A 21 -9.01 -2.15 -1.40
CA ASN A 21 -9.12 -3.33 -0.56
C ASN A 21 -9.95 -4.45 -1.22
N ALA A 22 -11.13 -4.11 -1.74
CA ALA A 22 -12.00 -5.07 -2.41
C ALA A 22 -11.29 -5.71 -3.61
N LEU A 23 -10.53 -4.93 -4.38
CA LEU A 23 -9.70 -5.42 -5.48
C LEU A 23 -8.59 -6.35 -4.98
N TYR A 24 -7.88 -6.00 -3.91
CA TYR A 24 -6.84 -6.84 -3.31
C TYR A 24 -7.40 -8.18 -2.85
N ARG A 25 -8.50 -8.18 -2.10
CA ARG A 25 -9.15 -9.41 -1.62
C ARG A 25 -9.63 -10.28 -2.77
N LYS A 26 -10.19 -9.68 -3.83
CA LYS A 26 -10.58 -10.40 -5.05
C LYS A 26 -9.40 -11.06 -5.75
N ASN A 27 -8.24 -10.39 -5.80
CA ASN A 27 -7.05 -10.94 -6.44
C ASN A 27 -6.39 -12.03 -5.59
N LEU A 28 -6.32 -11.85 -4.26
CA LEU A 28 -5.86 -12.87 -3.32
C LEU A 28 -6.72 -14.14 -3.44
N ALA A 29 -8.04 -14.01 -3.52
CA ALA A 29 -8.95 -15.14 -3.74
C ALA A 29 -8.74 -15.86 -5.09
N LYS A 30 -8.07 -15.22 -6.05
CA LYS A 30 -7.70 -15.79 -7.36
C LYS A 30 -6.26 -16.34 -7.40
N GLY A 31 -5.58 -16.41 -6.27
CA GLY A 31 -4.23 -16.99 -6.17
C GLY A 31 -3.08 -15.98 -6.26
N GLN A 32 -3.34 -14.68 -6.18
CA GLN A 32 -2.27 -13.70 -5.96
C GLN A 32 -1.60 -13.98 -4.61
N THR A 33 -0.27 -13.97 -4.55
CA THR A 33 0.50 -14.38 -3.36
C THR A 33 1.23 -13.24 -2.65
N GLY A 34 1.09 -12.00 -3.15
CA GLY A 34 1.58 -10.79 -2.49
C GLY A 34 0.86 -9.55 -2.99
N LEU A 35 0.96 -8.45 -2.26
CA LEU A 35 0.32 -7.17 -2.62
C LEU A 35 1.35 -6.18 -3.16
N SER A 36 0.96 -5.36 -4.13
CA SER A 36 1.73 -4.20 -4.58
C SER A 36 0.81 -2.99 -4.70
N VAL A 37 1.03 -2.00 -3.85
CA VAL A 37 0.16 -0.84 -3.68
C VAL A 37 0.63 0.30 -4.59
N ALA A 38 -0.30 0.80 -5.39
CA ALA A 38 -0.17 2.01 -6.19
C ALA A 38 -0.85 3.18 -5.47
N PHE A 39 -0.12 4.26 -5.18
CA PHE A 39 -0.68 5.45 -4.52
C PHE A 39 -1.02 6.54 -5.53
N ASP A 40 -1.98 7.41 -5.21
CA ASP A 40 -2.28 8.58 -6.05
C ASP A 40 -1.17 9.65 -6.00
N LEU A 41 -1.23 10.63 -6.90
CA LEU A 41 -0.21 11.66 -7.01
C LEU A 41 -0.11 12.55 -5.75
N PRO A 42 -1.22 12.99 -5.12
CA PRO A 42 -1.15 13.72 -3.84
C PRO A 42 -0.40 12.95 -2.75
N THR A 43 -0.71 11.66 -2.54
CA THR A 43 -0.02 10.82 -1.54
C THR A 43 1.48 10.68 -1.87
N GLN A 44 1.83 10.54 -3.17
CA GLN A 44 3.22 10.46 -3.62
C GLN A 44 4.01 11.77 -3.39
N THR A 45 3.33 12.91 -3.48
CA THR A 45 3.94 14.25 -3.38
C THR A 45 3.78 14.91 -2.01
N GLY A 46 3.11 14.24 -1.06
CA GLY A 46 2.98 14.70 0.32
C GLY A 46 1.87 15.73 0.55
N TYR A 47 0.84 15.73 -0.29
CA TYR A 47 -0.35 16.56 -0.10
C TYR A 47 -1.52 15.73 0.42
N ASP A 48 -2.24 16.29 1.40
CA ASP A 48 -3.56 15.80 1.79
C ASP A 48 -4.59 16.03 0.68
N CYS A 49 -5.67 15.26 0.72
CA CYS A 49 -6.69 15.25 -0.33
C CYS A 49 -7.46 16.58 -0.48
N ASP A 50 -7.47 17.42 0.57
CA ASP A 50 -8.10 18.74 0.57
C ASP A 50 -7.15 19.88 0.19
N HIS A 51 -5.86 19.58 -0.02
CA HIS A 51 -4.87 20.57 -0.43
C HIS A 51 -5.19 21.10 -1.84
N ALA A 52 -5.01 22.41 -2.06
CA ALA A 52 -5.37 23.06 -3.32
C ALA A 52 -4.67 22.43 -4.54
N LEU A 53 -3.42 21.98 -4.38
CA LEU A 53 -2.64 21.32 -5.44
C LEU A 53 -3.02 19.85 -5.69
N ALA A 54 -3.80 19.22 -4.79
CA ALA A 54 -4.27 17.84 -4.95
C ALA A 54 -5.53 17.74 -5.83
N ARG A 55 -6.22 18.86 -6.05
CA ARG A 55 -7.50 18.91 -6.75
C ARG A 55 -7.40 18.28 -8.15
N GLY A 56 -8.23 17.27 -8.40
CA GLY A 56 -8.30 16.57 -9.68
C GLY A 56 -7.36 15.37 -9.83
N GLU A 57 -6.46 15.15 -8.86
CA GLU A 57 -5.51 14.04 -8.87
C GLU A 57 -5.75 13.01 -7.75
N VAL A 58 -6.59 13.35 -6.76
CA VAL A 58 -7.00 12.44 -5.67
C VAL A 58 -7.62 11.17 -6.24
N GLY A 59 -7.04 10.02 -5.91
CA GLY A 59 -7.53 8.68 -6.30
C GLY A 59 -7.43 8.34 -7.80
N LYS A 60 -6.89 9.23 -8.63
CA LYS A 60 -6.96 9.11 -10.11
C LYS A 60 -6.05 8.02 -10.68
N VAL A 61 -4.84 7.89 -10.11
CA VAL A 61 -3.79 6.97 -10.60
C VAL A 61 -3.40 5.90 -9.58
N GLY A 62 -4.07 5.86 -8.44
CA GLY A 62 -3.78 4.96 -7.34
C GLY A 62 -4.71 5.23 -6.17
N VAL A 63 -4.47 4.56 -5.04
CA VAL A 63 -5.22 4.79 -3.81
C VAL A 63 -4.79 6.10 -3.14
N ALA A 64 -5.77 6.90 -2.69
CA ALA A 64 -5.53 8.06 -1.84
C ALA A 64 -5.35 7.64 -0.38
N ILE A 65 -4.26 8.06 0.27
CA ILE A 65 -4.00 7.84 1.71
C ILE A 65 -3.57 9.17 2.34
N SER A 66 -4.44 9.75 3.17
CA SER A 66 -4.14 10.99 3.91
C SER A 66 -3.80 10.69 5.38
N HIS A 67 -4.40 9.66 5.96
CA HIS A 67 -4.23 9.35 7.38
C HIS A 67 -4.32 7.84 7.69
N LEU A 68 -4.07 7.48 8.96
CA LEU A 68 -4.13 6.10 9.45
C LEU A 68 -5.48 5.40 9.16
N GLY A 69 -6.60 6.13 9.18
CA GLY A 69 -7.92 5.58 8.86
C GLY A 69 -8.02 5.00 7.46
N ASP A 70 -7.35 5.61 6.47
CA ASP A 70 -7.35 5.12 5.10
C ASP A 70 -6.49 3.87 4.98
N MET A 71 -5.35 3.84 5.68
CA MET A 71 -4.48 2.67 5.71
C MET A 71 -5.17 1.48 6.38
N ARG A 72 -5.94 1.71 7.46
CA ARG A 72 -6.79 0.69 8.09
C ARG A 72 -7.80 0.13 7.10
N MET A 73 -8.51 1.01 6.38
CA MET A 73 -9.50 0.63 5.39
C MET A 73 -8.86 -0.15 4.22
N LEU A 74 -7.67 0.26 3.79
CA LEU A 74 -6.93 -0.38 2.70
C LEU A 74 -6.58 -1.85 3.02
N PHE A 75 -6.26 -2.14 4.29
CA PHE A 75 -5.87 -3.48 4.75
C PHE A 75 -6.92 -4.17 5.63
N GLU A 76 -8.15 -3.68 5.62
CA GLU A 76 -9.24 -4.30 6.35
C GLU A 76 -9.44 -5.76 5.87
N ASN A 77 -9.53 -6.70 6.82
CA ASN A 77 -9.64 -8.14 6.52
C ASN A 77 -8.50 -8.71 5.66
N ILE A 78 -7.32 -8.09 5.68
CA ILE A 78 -6.08 -8.60 5.09
C ILE A 78 -5.06 -8.81 6.22
N PRO A 79 -4.62 -10.05 6.49
CA PRO A 79 -3.70 -10.34 7.61
C PRO A 79 -2.27 -9.93 7.25
N LEU A 80 -1.82 -8.76 7.71
CA LEU A 80 -0.54 -8.18 7.31
C LEU A 80 0.67 -9.05 7.67
N GLY A 81 0.61 -9.82 8.76
CA GLY A 81 1.68 -10.73 9.18
C GLY A 81 1.87 -11.94 8.25
N GLU A 82 0.92 -12.23 7.37
CA GLU A 82 0.99 -13.32 6.39
C GLU A 82 1.24 -12.83 4.97
N MET A 83 1.16 -11.51 4.75
CA MET A 83 1.29 -10.91 3.43
C MET A 83 2.72 -10.51 3.14
N ASN A 84 3.12 -10.64 1.87
CA ASN A 84 4.25 -9.90 1.35
C ASN A 84 3.74 -8.64 0.64
N THR A 85 3.91 -7.46 1.24
CA THR A 85 3.36 -6.18 0.74
C THR A 85 4.45 -5.27 0.18
N SER A 86 4.27 -4.81 -1.05
CA SER A 86 5.13 -3.81 -1.69
C SER A 86 4.38 -2.51 -1.76
N MET A 87 5.05 -1.41 -1.44
CA MET A 87 4.54 -0.05 -1.56
C MET A 87 5.43 0.70 -2.53
N THR A 88 4.90 1.01 -3.71
CA THR A 88 5.61 1.82 -4.72
C THR A 88 5.49 3.28 -4.33
N ILE A 89 6.35 3.71 -3.41
CA ILE A 89 6.33 5.04 -2.80
C ILE A 89 7.76 5.48 -2.49
N ASN A 90 8.06 6.77 -2.72
CA ASN A 90 9.43 7.32 -2.62
C ASN A 90 9.49 8.49 -1.64
N ALA A 91 9.21 9.72 -2.08
CA ALA A 91 9.37 10.92 -1.26
C ALA A 91 8.67 10.83 0.11
N THR A 92 7.48 10.24 0.16
CA THR A 92 6.68 10.05 1.38
C THR A 92 6.82 8.66 2.00
N ALA A 93 7.77 7.83 1.55
CA ALA A 93 7.87 6.42 1.95
C ALA A 93 7.94 6.19 3.46
N ALA A 94 8.69 7.02 4.19
CA ALA A 94 8.81 6.91 5.65
C ALA A 94 7.45 7.09 6.35
N TRP A 95 6.61 8.02 5.86
CA TRP A 95 5.28 8.27 6.39
C TRP A 95 4.35 7.08 6.13
N LEU A 96 4.27 6.61 4.87
CA LEU A 96 3.40 5.50 4.51
C LEU A 96 3.82 4.19 5.20
N LEU A 97 5.13 3.97 5.38
CA LEU A 97 5.65 2.85 6.16
C LEU A 97 5.22 2.93 7.63
N ALA A 98 5.25 4.11 8.24
CA ALA A 98 4.79 4.30 9.62
C ALA A 98 3.30 3.98 9.76
N LEU A 99 2.46 4.42 8.81
CA LEU A 99 1.03 4.08 8.79
C LEU A 99 0.82 2.57 8.63
N TYR A 100 1.55 1.93 7.71
CA TYR A 100 1.48 0.48 7.50
C TYR A 100 1.85 -0.31 8.77
N ILE A 101 2.94 0.09 9.44
CA ILE A 101 3.37 -0.53 10.71
C ILE A 101 2.33 -0.31 11.81
N ALA A 102 1.73 0.88 11.90
CA ALA A 102 0.69 1.16 12.90
C ALA A 102 -0.54 0.25 12.70
N VAL A 103 -0.96 0.00 11.45
CA VAL A 103 -2.05 -0.96 11.16
C VAL A 103 -1.63 -2.39 11.52
N ALA A 104 -0.37 -2.77 11.24
CA ALA A 104 0.14 -4.08 11.63
C ALA A 104 0.17 -4.28 13.15
N ASP A 105 0.59 -3.27 13.91
CA ASP A 105 0.57 -3.27 15.38
C ASP A 105 -0.87 -3.43 15.90
N GLU A 106 -1.85 -2.74 15.29
CA GLU A 106 -3.28 -2.88 15.62
C GLU A 106 -3.84 -4.28 15.31
N GLN A 107 -3.31 -4.96 14.30
CA GLN A 107 -3.62 -6.37 14.02
C GLN A 107 -2.86 -7.34 14.95
N GLY A 108 -2.01 -6.85 15.86
CA GLY A 108 -1.21 -7.66 16.78
C GLY A 108 -0.02 -8.37 16.12
N VAL A 109 0.46 -7.88 14.98
CA VAL A 109 1.58 -8.47 14.24
C VAL A 109 2.91 -7.97 14.81
N ASP A 110 3.83 -8.88 15.15
CA ASP A 110 5.21 -8.49 15.47
C ASP A 110 5.85 -7.85 14.23
N ARG A 111 6.36 -6.63 14.38
CA ARG A 111 7.02 -5.88 13.29
C ARG A 111 8.14 -6.67 12.63
N ARG A 112 8.81 -7.58 13.34
CA ARG A 112 9.84 -8.47 12.78
C ARG A 112 9.30 -9.53 11.82
N ALA A 113 8.01 -9.85 11.92
CA ALA A 113 7.33 -10.80 11.03
C ALA A 113 6.86 -10.15 9.73
N LEU A 114 6.81 -8.81 9.65
CA LEU A 114 6.38 -8.11 8.44
C LEU A 114 7.34 -8.39 7.28
N GLN A 115 6.76 -8.77 6.15
CA GLN A 115 7.49 -9.01 4.91
C GLN A 115 7.01 -8.02 3.85
N GLY A 116 7.95 -7.35 3.20
CA GLY A 116 7.58 -6.36 2.22
C GLY A 116 8.71 -5.52 1.69
N THR A 117 8.33 -4.48 0.96
CA THR A 117 9.25 -3.53 0.35
C THR A 117 8.59 -2.17 0.27
N THR A 118 9.31 -1.12 0.62
CA THR A 118 9.04 0.25 0.18
C THR A 118 10.02 0.57 -0.94
N GLN A 119 9.57 1.18 -2.03
CA GLN A 119 10.49 1.51 -3.13
C GLN A 119 11.64 2.41 -2.64
N ASN A 120 11.32 3.52 -1.96
CA ASN A 120 12.27 4.38 -1.24
C ASN A 120 13.58 4.68 -2.00
N ASP A 121 13.50 4.84 -3.32
CA ASP A 121 14.61 5.23 -4.17
C ASP A 121 14.33 6.65 -4.65
N ILE A 122 14.85 7.61 -3.88
CA ILE A 122 14.62 9.04 -4.12
C ILE A 122 15.52 9.59 -5.22
N ILE A 123 16.65 8.94 -5.52
CA ILE A 123 17.61 9.44 -6.51
C ILE A 123 17.00 9.35 -7.90
N LYS A 124 16.27 8.28 -8.21
CA LYS A 124 15.59 8.11 -9.51
C LYS A 124 14.40 9.05 -9.76
N GLU A 125 13.98 9.83 -8.76
CA GLU A 125 12.89 10.81 -8.90
C GLU A 125 13.39 12.15 -9.48
N TYR A 126 14.71 12.36 -9.53
CA TYR A 126 15.38 13.52 -10.10
C TYR A 126 16.04 13.18 -11.44
#